data_AF-A0A927HYC5-F1
#
_entry.id   AF-A0A927HYC5-F1
#
_cell.length_a   1.000
_cell.length_b   1.000
_cell.length_c   1.000
_cell.angle_alpha   90.00
_cell.angle_beta   90.00
_cell.angle_gamma   90.00
#
_symmetry.space_group_name_H-M   'P 1'
#
loop_
_entity.id
_entity.type
_entity.pdbx_description
1 polymer ?
#
loop_
_entity_poly.entity_id
_entity_poly.type
_entity_poly.pdbx_seq_one_letter_code
_entity_poly.pdbx_strand_id
1 'polypeptide(L)'
;MTRRWARHWLRSCREFPARALAVLDRREGDPGRTIHEFRRLMKAWRALLKLAPAELAEEGKAVRGAIGDLRRGFGIARDTAVVAKVLSALCPDHASEDDAQDAAVALLAEQGDAVRDELRRLSAEMARWSVSDETGDFLVRAFRRSYRLARRHGRRDPRRMDAEHLHEWRSMIVDLSYQLSFFAPADPAGLGQQAKAAERLRSRLGNAIDLGMVRAHLAERPALDGVDALAQEIPRKIAKQRRKAAKLAKRLLARRPRRAGADLREAMEHRPPRRTSFG
;
A
#
# COMPACT_ATOMS: atom_id res chain seq x y z
N MET A 1 28.77 -1.56 -4.19
CA MET A 1 27.77 -0.76 -3.45
C MET A 1 26.43 -1.47 -3.25
N THR A 2 25.96 -2.26 -4.23
CA THR A 2 24.71 -3.04 -4.20
C THR A 2 24.54 -3.97 -2.99
N ARG A 3 25.61 -4.61 -2.47
CA ARG A 3 25.57 -5.37 -1.20
C ARG A 3 25.09 -4.56 0.02
N ARG A 4 25.31 -3.24 0.04
CA ARG A 4 24.80 -2.38 1.11
C ARG A 4 23.27 -2.26 1.05
N TRP A 5 22.71 -2.26 -0.16
CA TRP A 5 21.26 -2.25 -0.38
C TRP A 5 20.60 -3.57 0.06
N ALA A 6 21.24 -4.72 -0.14
CA ALA A 6 20.76 -6.02 0.38
C ALA A 6 20.61 -5.99 1.91
N ARG A 7 21.67 -5.58 2.61
CA ARG A 7 21.66 -5.43 4.08
C ARG A 7 20.66 -4.39 4.55
N HIS A 8 20.51 -3.29 3.83
CA HIS A 8 19.54 -2.25 4.14
C HIS A 8 18.09 -2.71 3.94
N TRP A 9 17.82 -3.51 2.91
CA TRP A 9 16.51 -4.15 2.70
C TRP A 9 16.16 -5.06 3.87
N LEU A 10 17.05 -5.97 4.26
CA LEU A 10 16.80 -6.88 5.38
C LEU A 10 16.59 -6.11 6.70
N ARG A 11 17.43 -5.10 6.96
CA ARG A 11 17.25 -4.21 8.13
C ARG A 11 15.88 -3.52 8.10
N SER A 12 15.49 -2.95 6.97
CA SER A 12 14.20 -2.28 6.81
C SER A 12 13.03 -3.24 7.04
N CYS A 13 13.13 -4.47 6.53
CA CYS A 13 12.13 -5.50 6.77
C CYS A 13 12.00 -5.86 8.26
N ARG A 14 13.13 -5.94 8.99
CA ARG A 14 13.16 -6.23 10.44
C ARG A 14 12.62 -5.11 11.32
N GLU A 15 12.64 -3.86 10.85
CA GLU A 15 12.12 -2.73 11.61
C GLU A 15 10.57 -2.67 11.60
N PHE A 16 9.89 -3.31 10.65
CA PHE A 16 8.42 -3.21 10.52
C PHE A 16 7.63 -3.78 11.70
N PRO A 17 7.92 -4.99 12.24
CA PRO A 17 7.24 -5.50 13.42
C PRO A 17 7.29 -4.53 14.60
N ALA A 18 8.49 -4.03 14.94
CA ALA A 18 8.68 -3.10 16.05
C ALA A 18 7.93 -1.78 15.82
N ARG A 19 7.96 -1.24 14.58
CA ARG A 19 7.19 -0.04 14.23
C ARG A 19 5.68 -0.26 14.30
N ALA A 20 5.21 -1.45 13.94
CA ALA A 20 3.79 -1.78 14.00
C ALA A 20 3.32 -1.93 15.45
N LEU A 21 4.11 -2.58 16.31
CA LEU A 21 3.87 -2.64 17.75
C LEU A 21 3.81 -1.23 18.35
N ALA A 22 4.79 -0.37 18.02
CA ALA A 22 4.81 1.02 18.48
C ALA A 22 3.60 1.87 18.01
N VAL A 23 2.95 1.50 16.90
CA VAL A 23 1.68 2.13 16.48
C VAL A 23 0.52 1.65 17.35
N LEU A 24 0.45 0.35 17.61
CA LEU A 24 -0.61 -0.25 18.44
C LEU A 24 -0.46 0.13 19.93
N ASP A 25 0.76 0.33 20.43
CA ASP A 25 1.07 0.68 21.83
C ASP A 25 0.80 2.14 22.21
N ARG A 26 0.39 2.98 21.26
CA ARG A 26 0.10 4.39 21.58
C ARG A 26 -1.11 4.47 22.50
N ARG A 27 -0.87 4.96 23.72
CA ARG A 27 -1.90 5.16 24.74
C ARG A 27 -2.85 6.32 24.41
N GLU A 28 -2.37 7.29 23.64
CA GLU A 28 -3.13 8.47 23.22
C GLU A 28 -3.17 8.50 21.69
N GLY A 29 -4.38 8.53 21.14
CA GLY A 29 -4.59 8.65 19.70
C GLY A 29 -5.96 8.19 19.26
N ASP A 30 -6.31 8.59 18.05
CA ASP A 30 -7.52 8.16 17.35
C ASP A 30 -7.40 6.68 16.89
N PRO A 31 -8.22 5.73 17.41
CA PRO A 31 -8.32 4.35 16.92
C PRO A 31 -8.33 4.20 15.41
N GLY A 32 -9.12 5.01 14.70
CA GLY A 32 -9.19 4.98 13.23
C GLY A 32 -7.83 5.27 12.58
N ARG A 33 -7.13 6.30 13.07
CA ARG A 33 -5.76 6.63 12.65
C ARG A 33 -4.77 5.53 13.00
N THR A 34 -4.85 4.91 14.17
CA THR A 34 -3.99 3.78 14.59
C THR A 34 -4.12 2.62 13.60
N ILE A 35 -5.36 2.20 13.29
CA ILE A 35 -5.63 1.16 12.28
C ILE A 35 -5.11 1.56 10.90
N HIS A 36 -5.30 2.82 10.49
CA HIS A 36 -4.81 3.33 9.21
C HIS A 36 -3.29 3.22 9.10
N GLU A 37 -2.56 3.72 10.09
CA GLU A 37 -1.10 3.69 10.14
C GLU A 37 -0.57 2.25 10.17
N PHE A 38 -1.18 1.39 10.98
CA PHE A 38 -0.86 -0.04 11.04
C PHE A 38 -1.01 -0.71 9.67
N ARG A 39 -2.19 -0.59 9.04
CA ARG A 39 -2.46 -1.16 7.71
C ARG A 39 -1.52 -0.61 6.64
N ARG A 40 -1.07 0.63 6.79
CA ARG A 40 -0.09 1.25 5.89
C ARG A 40 1.28 0.59 6.04
N LEU A 41 1.76 0.41 7.27
CA LEU A 41 3.01 -0.33 7.55
C LEU A 41 2.96 -1.75 6.99
N MET A 42 1.85 -2.47 7.18
CA MET A 42 1.67 -3.82 6.63
C MET A 42 1.76 -3.86 5.10
N LYS A 43 1.17 -2.88 4.41
CA LYS A 43 1.30 -2.77 2.94
C LYS A 43 2.74 -2.50 2.52
N ALA A 44 3.46 -1.62 3.22
CA ALA A 44 4.85 -1.30 2.93
C ALA A 44 5.75 -2.52 3.15
N TRP A 45 5.59 -3.22 4.28
CA TRP A 45 6.35 -4.42 4.59
C TRP A 45 6.14 -5.52 3.56
N ARG A 46 4.87 -5.82 3.21
CA ARG A 46 4.52 -6.78 2.16
C ARG A 46 5.13 -6.41 0.81
N ALA A 47 5.14 -5.12 0.45
CA ALA A 47 5.74 -4.65 -0.80
C ALA A 47 7.26 -4.84 -0.84
N LEU A 48 7.97 -4.63 0.27
CA LEU A 48 9.41 -4.90 0.37
C LEU A 48 9.71 -6.39 0.39
N LEU A 49 8.89 -7.22 1.04
CA LEU A 49 9.06 -8.67 1.03
C LEU A 49 8.88 -9.29 -0.36
N LYS A 50 8.23 -8.59 -1.31
CA LYS A 50 8.22 -9.00 -2.73
C LYS A 50 9.57 -8.80 -3.42
N LEU A 51 10.50 -8.11 -2.78
CA LEU A 51 11.87 -7.97 -3.23
C LEU A 51 12.79 -9.06 -2.68
N ALA A 52 12.31 -10.03 -1.91
CA ALA A 52 13.16 -11.07 -1.30
C ALA A 52 13.99 -11.84 -2.36
N PRO A 53 15.21 -12.28 -2.00
CA PRO A 53 16.02 -13.16 -2.83
C PRO A 53 15.36 -14.56 -2.95
N ALA A 54 15.88 -15.41 -3.84
CA ALA A 54 15.24 -16.69 -4.15
C ALA A 54 15.31 -17.67 -2.97
N GLU A 55 16.41 -17.59 -2.23
CA GLU A 55 16.77 -18.32 -1.02
C GLU A 55 15.82 -18.04 0.14
N LEU A 56 15.09 -16.91 0.10
CA LEU A 56 14.08 -16.52 1.09
C LEU A 56 12.67 -16.46 0.46
N ALA A 57 12.45 -17.13 -0.68
CA ALA A 57 11.21 -16.99 -1.43
C ALA A 57 10.00 -17.56 -0.68
N GLU A 58 10.15 -18.73 -0.06
CA GLU A 58 9.08 -19.42 0.66
C GLU A 58 8.82 -18.79 2.03
N GLU A 59 9.86 -18.49 2.81
CA GLU A 59 9.76 -17.74 4.06
C GLU A 59 9.17 -16.35 3.79
N GLY A 60 9.67 -15.67 2.76
CA GLY A 60 9.12 -14.40 2.30
C GLY A 60 7.65 -14.51 1.89
N LYS A 61 7.21 -15.65 1.35
CA LYS A 61 5.79 -15.89 1.00
C LYS A 61 4.94 -16.13 2.24
N ALA A 62 5.41 -16.94 3.19
CA ALA A 62 4.75 -17.21 4.45
C ALA A 62 4.52 -15.91 5.25
N VAL A 63 5.59 -15.12 5.47
CA VAL A 63 5.51 -13.82 6.17
C VAL A 63 4.56 -12.86 5.44
N ARG A 64 4.57 -12.80 4.10
CA ARG A 64 3.60 -11.98 3.34
C ARG A 64 2.15 -12.46 3.46
N GLY A 65 1.94 -13.75 3.70
CA GLY A 65 0.67 -14.37 4.00
C GLY A 65 0.14 -13.85 5.33
N ALA A 66 0.91 -14.07 6.40
CA ALA A 66 0.60 -13.62 7.75
C ALA A 66 0.33 -12.10 7.84
N ILE A 67 1.18 -11.27 7.21
CA ILE A 67 0.95 -9.82 7.11
C ILE A 67 -0.36 -9.50 6.38
N GLY A 68 -0.73 -10.32 5.40
CA GLY A 68 -1.98 -10.24 4.67
C GLY A 68 -3.18 -10.50 5.57
N ASP A 69 -3.11 -11.52 6.43
CA ASP A 69 -4.11 -11.88 7.43
C ASP A 69 -4.26 -10.80 8.49
N LEU A 70 -3.16 -10.38 9.13
CA LEU A 70 -3.15 -9.28 10.10
C LEU A 70 -3.81 -8.02 9.54
N ARG A 71 -3.48 -7.67 8.29
CA ARG A 71 -4.09 -6.51 7.63
C ARG A 71 -5.58 -6.74 7.38
N ARG A 72 -6.01 -7.93 6.97
CA ARG A 72 -7.41 -8.24 6.68
C ARG A 72 -8.28 -8.25 7.94
N GLY A 73 -7.75 -8.62 9.10
CA GLY A 73 -8.45 -8.50 10.39
C GLY A 73 -9.00 -7.09 10.62
N PHE A 74 -8.22 -6.06 10.25
CA PHE A 74 -8.65 -4.65 10.27
C PHE A 74 -9.39 -4.18 9.00
N GLY A 75 -10.00 -5.10 8.24
CA GLY A 75 -10.72 -4.79 6.99
C GLY A 75 -12.05 -4.07 7.23
N ILE A 76 -12.87 -4.63 8.11
CA ILE A 76 -14.24 -4.15 8.38
C ILE A 76 -14.24 -2.72 8.91
N ALA A 77 -13.50 -2.45 10.00
CA ALA A 77 -13.39 -1.09 10.55
C ALA A 77 -12.90 -0.07 9.52
N ARG A 78 -12.02 -0.47 8.60
CA ARG A 78 -11.57 0.41 7.52
C ARG A 78 -12.69 0.72 6.54
N ASP A 79 -13.48 -0.27 6.16
CA ASP A 79 -14.52 -0.09 5.16
C ASP A 79 -15.65 0.78 5.73
N THR A 80 -16.03 0.57 7.00
CA THR A 80 -16.92 1.46 7.76
C THR A 80 -16.38 2.89 7.81
N ALA A 81 -15.13 3.07 8.24
CA ALA A 81 -14.51 4.40 8.30
C ALA A 81 -14.37 5.08 6.94
N VAL A 82 -14.15 4.33 5.85
CA VAL A 82 -14.10 4.89 4.50
C VAL A 82 -15.48 5.35 4.04
N VAL A 83 -16.53 4.57 4.30
CA VAL A 83 -17.89 4.96 3.97
C VAL A 83 -18.28 6.22 4.74
N ALA A 84 -18.10 6.23 6.07
CA ALA A 84 -18.39 7.39 6.92
C ALA A 84 -17.64 8.65 6.46
N LYS A 85 -16.34 8.54 6.20
CA LYS A 85 -15.51 9.68 5.74
C LYS A 85 -15.95 10.25 4.39
N VAL A 86 -16.27 9.38 3.44
CA VAL A 86 -16.68 9.83 2.10
C VAL A 86 -18.09 10.42 2.16
N LEU A 87 -18.99 9.87 2.98
CA LEU A 87 -20.30 10.46 3.23
C LEU A 87 -20.18 11.83 3.90
N SER A 88 -19.39 11.98 4.98
CA SER A 88 -19.10 13.28 5.62
C SER A 88 -18.62 14.35 4.62
N ALA A 89 -17.75 13.96 3.69
CA ALA A 89 -17.24 14.87 2.65
C ALA A 89 -18.24 15.22 1.54
N LEU A 90 -19.33 14.46 1.37
CA LEU A 90 -20.32 14.64 0.31
C LEU A 90 -21.67 15.15 0.84
N CYS A 91 -22.05 14.75 2.04
CA CYS A 91 -23.26 15.06 2.78
C CYS A 91 -22.93 15.13 4.29
N PRO A 92 -22.43 16.28 4.77
CA PRO A 92 -22.00 16.46 6.16
C PRO A 92 -23.09 16.11 7.18
N ASP A 93 -24.37 16.34 6.84
CA ASP A 93 -25.52 16.13 7.72
C ASP A 93 -25.87 14.64 7.97
N HIS A 94 -25.22 13.72 7.26
CA HIS A 94 -25.56 12.28 7.27
C HIS A 94 -24.39 11.38 7.72
N ALA A 95 -23.33 11.95 8.29
CA ALA A 95 -22.18 11.19 8.77
C ALA A 95 -22.29 10.88 10.26
N SER A 96 -22.44 9.61 10.62
CA SER A 96 -22.06 9.15 11.96
C SER A 96 -20.56 8.81 11.93
N GLU A 97 -19.73 9.77 12.33
CA GLU A 97 -18.29 9.53 12.54
C GLU A 97 -18.06 8.65 13.79
N ASP A 98 -19.03 8.63 14.71
CA ASP A 98 -19.00 7.87 15.96
C ASP A 98 -19.02 6.34 15.72
N ASP A 99 -19.87 5.85 14.80
CA ASP A 99 -19.97 4.41 14.48
C ASP A 99 -18.63 3.82 13.98
N ALA A 100 -17.88 4.59 13.21
CA ALA A 100 -16.59 4.17 12.68
C ALA A 100 -15.52 4.09 13.77
N GLN A 101 -15.61 4.97 14.76
CA GLN A 101 -14.69 5.01 15.87
C GLN A 101 -14.95 3.88 16.87
N ASP A 102 -16.20 3.64 17.20
CA ASP A 102 -16.59 2.55 18.09
C ASP A 102 -16.20 1.18 17.50
N ALA A 103 -16.42 0.98 16.20
CA ALA A 103 -15.97 -0.21 15.50
C ALA A 103 -14.44 -0.38 15.53
N ALA A 104 -13.68 0.73 15.45
CA ALA A 104 -12.22 0.69 15.55
C ALA A 104 -11.74 0.36 16.97
N VAL A 105 -12.38 0.92 18.00
CA VAL A 105 -12.09 0.62 19.42
C VAL A 105 -12.35 -0.85 19.70
N ALA A 106 -13.55 -1.35 19.37
CA ALA A 106 -13.93 -2.74 19.61
C ALA A 106 -12.95 -3.71 18.93
N LEU A 107 -12.57 -3.43 17.68
CA LEU A 107 -11.66 -4.28 16.92
C LEU A 107 -10.23 -4.30 17.47
N LEU A 108 -9.74 -3.15 17.96
CA LEU A 108 -8.44 -3.08 18.63
C LEU A 108 -8.45 -3.84 19.96
N ALA A 109 -9.55 -3.78 20.71
CA ALA A 109 -9.69 -4.53 21.96
C ALA A 109 -9.78 -6.04 21.70
N GLU A 110 -10.53 -6.47 20.69
CA GLU A 110 -10.74 -7.88 20.35
C GLU A 110 -9.49 -8.55 19.77
N GLN A 111 -8.80 -7.87 18.84
CA GLN A 111 -7.71 -8.50 18.06
C GLN A 111 -6.31 -8.00 18.45
N GLY A 112 -6.22 -6.97 19.30
CA GLY A 112 -4.96 -6.29 19.61
C GLY A 112 -3.86 -7.23 20.10
N ASP A 113 -4.16 -8.08 21.07
CA ASP A 113 -3.16 -8.98 21.67
C ASP A 113 -2.71 -10.07 20.70
N ALA A 114 -3.65 -10.70 19.99
CA ALA A 114 -3.31 -11.70 18.96
C ALA A 114 -2.45 -11.10 17.85
N VAL A 115 -2.74 -9.87 17.41
CA VAL A 115 -1.92 -9.14 16.43
C VAL A 115 -0.52 -8.86 16.99
N ARG A 116 -0.41 -8.46 18.26
CA ARG A 116 0.90 -8.21 18.91
C ARG A 116 1.75 -9.46 18.99
N ASP A 117 1.16 -10.58 19.38
CA ASP A 117 1.86 -11.85 19.48
C ASP A 117 2.35 -12.34 18.13
N GLU A 118 1.53 -12.21 17.09
CA GLU A 118 1.94 -12.55 15.73
C GLU A 118 3.06 -11.63 15.23
N LEU A 119 3.03 -10.32 15.53
CA LEU A 119 4.14 -9.42 15.21
C LEU A 119 5.44 -9.81 15.91
N ARG A 120 5.38 -10.21 17.19
CA ARG A 120 6.55 -10.72 17.94
C ARG A 120 7.09 -12.01 17.32
N ARG A 121 6.21 -12.95 16.96
CA ARG A 121 6.55 -14.19 16.25
C ARG A 121 7.25 -13.91 14.93
N LEU A 122 6.68 -13.04 14.09
CA LEU A 122 7.25 -12.66 12.80
C LEU A 122 8.59 -11.92 12.97
N SER A 123 8.74 -11.12 14.03
CA SER A 123 10.01 -10.47 14.37
C SER A 123 11.11 -11.50 14.67
N ALA A 124 10.80 -12.51 15.49
CA ALA A 124 11.71 -13.61 15.79
C ALA A 124 12.07 -14.42 14.54
N GLU A 125 11.08 -14.70 13.67
CA GLU A 125 11.31 -15.39 12.40
C GLU A 125 12.28 -14.61 11.49
N MET A 126 12.07 -13.31 11.34
CA MET A 126 12.92 -12.42 10.53
C MET A 126 14.34 -12.24 11.10
N ALA A 127 14.53 -12.41 12.40
CA ALA A 127 15.85 -12.35 13.02
C ALA A 127 16.80 -13.45 12.49
N ARG A 128 16.25 -14.58 12.04
CA ARG A 128 17.00 -15.71 11.49
C ARG A 128 17.45 -15.54 10.04
N TRP A 129 16.85 -14.61 9.30
CA TRP A 129 17.17 -14.44 7.88
C TRP A 129 18.58 -13.88 7.68
N SER A 130 19.28 -14.29 6.62
CA SER A 130 20.56 -13.69 6.23
C SER A 130 20.54 -13.32 4.75
N VAL A 131 21.33 -12.28 4.43
CA VAL A 131 21.65 -11.86 3.05
C VAL A 131 23.15 -11.56 2.93
N SER A 132 23.97 -12.22 3.77
CA SER A 132 25.44 -12.06 3.80
C SER A 132 26.08 -12.28 2.44
N ASP A 133 25.60 -13.28 1.73
CA ASP A 133 26.18 -13.78 0.48
C ASP A 133 25.55 -13.12 -0.76
N GLU A 134 24.54 -12.28 -0.57
CA GLU A 134 23.80 -11.62 -1.64
C GLU A 134 24.50 -10.36 -2.19
N THR A 135 24.57 -10.27 -3.52
CA THR A 135 25.14 -9.09 -4.21
C THR A 135 24.20 -7.88 -4.23
N GLY A 136 22.90 -8.08 -3.92
CA GLY A 136 21.85 -7.07 -4.05
C GLY A 136 21.19 -7.03 -5.44
N ASP A 137 21.67 -7.82 -6.41
CA ASP A 137 21.05 -7.90 -7.74
C ASP A 137 19.61 -8.42 -7.71
N PHE A 138 19.29 -9.23 -6.70
CA PHE A 138 17.94 -9.73 -6.49
C PHE A 138 16.92 -8.58 -6.36
N LEU A 139 17.30 -7.46 -5.74
CA LEU A 139 16.46 -6.27 -5.59
C LEU A 139 16.07 -5.69 -6.96
N VAL A 140 17.04 -5.57 -7.87
CA VAL A 140 16.80 -5.05 -9.23
C VAL A 140 15.93 -6.02 -10.03
N ARG A 141 16.20 -7.34 -9.93
CA ARG A 141 15.39 -8.37 -10.59
C ARG A 141 13.94 -8.34 -10.12
N ALA A 142 13.72 -8.24 -8.81
CA ALA A 142 12.39 -8.24 -8.21
C ALA A 142 11.64 -6.93 -8.45
N PHE A 143 12.30 -5.78 -8.38
CA PHE A 143 11.74 -4.49 -8.78
C PHE A 143 11.28 -4.51 -10.24
N ARG A 144 12.13 -5.02 -11.14
CA ARG A 144 11.80 -5.18 -12.57
C ARG A 144 10.56 -6.05 -12.78
N ARG A 145 10.38 -7.11 -11.98
CA ARG A 145 9.18 -7.96 -12.02
C ARG A 145 7.94 -7.17 -11.59
N SER A 146 8.00 -6.45 -10.48
CA SER A 146 6.89 -5.61 -9.99
C SER A 146 6.51 -4.52 -10.99
N TYR A 147 7.50 -3.83 -11.56
CA TYR A 147 7.30 -2.82 -12.60
C TYR A 147 6.65 -3.42 -13.86
N ARG A 148 7.14 -4.58 -14.32
CA ARG A 148 6.59 -5.29 -15.48
C ARG A 148 5.12 -5.66 -15.27
N LEU A 149 4.79 -6.17 -14.09
CA LEU A 149 3.43 -6.58 -13.76
C LEU A 149 2.48 -5.37 -13.73
N ALA A 150 2.85 -4.32 -13.01
CA ALA A 150 2.12 -3.06 -12.98
C ALA A 150 1.91 -2.47 -14.39
N ARG A 151 2.95 -2.49 -15.22
CA ARG A 151 2.88 -2.03 -16.62
C ARG A 151 1.99 -2.90 -17.50
N ARG A 152 2.04 -4.23 -17.35
CA ARG A 152 1.23 -5.17 -18.13
C ARG A 152 -0.26 -4.95 -17.87
N HIS A 153 -0.66 -4.85 -16.59
CA HIS A 153 -2.05 -4.57 -16.23
C HIS A 153 -2.48 -3.15 -16.62
N GLY A 154 -1.58 -2.18 -16.50
CA GLY A 154 -1.83 -0.79 -16.91
C GLY A 154 -1.92 -0.57 -18.43
N ARG A 155 -1.75 -1.61 -19.26
CA ARG A 155 -2.09 -1.55 -20.70
C ARG A 155 -3.60 -1.54 -20.92
N ARG A 156 -4.36 -2.19 -20.03
CA ARG A 156 -5.81 -2.02 -20.00
C ARG A 156 -6.10 -0.58 -19.57
N ASP A 157 -7.06 0.05 -20.22
CA ASP A 157 -7.43 1.42 -19.91
C ASP A 157 -8.11 1.47 -18.52
N PRO A 158 -7.54 2.19 -17.54
CA PRO A 158 -8.13 2.29 -16.20
C PRO A 158 -9.53 2.89 -16.19
N ARG A 159 -9.90 3.62 -17.25
CA ARG A 159 -11.25 4.16 -17.43
C ARG A 159 -12.28 3.05 -17.65
N ARG A 160 -11.87 1.92 -18.22
CA ARG A 160 -12.72 0.81 -18.66
C ARG A 160 -12.61 -0.44 -17.78
N MET A 161 -11.70 -0.47 -16.80
CA MET A 161 -11.61 -1.59 -15.86
C MET A 161 -12.89 -1.69 -15.00
N ASP A 162 -13.37 -2.91 -14.79
CA ASP A 162 -14.32 -3.20 -13.72
C ASP A 162 -13.67 -2.99 -12.34
N ALA A 163 -14.44 -3.22 -11.27
CA ALA A 163 -13.94 -3.04 -9.91
C ALA A 163 -12.79 -3.99 -9.60
N GLU A 164 -12.94 -5.29 -9.87
CA GLU A 164 -11.95 -6.32 -9.56
C GLU A 164 -10.59 -6.02 -10.22
N HIS A 165 -10.56 -5.81 -11.54
CA HIS A 165 -9.34 -5.50 -12.27
C HIS A 165 -8.69 -4.19 -11.79
N LEU A 166 -9.49 -3.20 -11.40
CA LEU A 166 -8.99 -1.94 -10.84
C LEU A 166 -8.36 -2.15 -9.46
N HIS A 167 -8.97 -2.97 -8.60
CA HIS A 167 -8.47 -3.35 -7.28
C HIS A 167 -7.15 -4.14 -7.37
N GLU A 168 -7.09 -5.12 -8.26
CA GLU A 168 -5.87 -5.89 -8.53
C GLU A 168 -4.74 -4.99 -9.00
N TRP A 169 -5.01 -4.16 -10.03
CA TRP A 169 -4.00 -3.29 -10.58
C TRP A 169 -3.53 -2.26 -9.55
N ARG A 170 -4.45 -1.69 -8.75
CA ARG A 170 -4.09 -0.82 -7.63
C ARG A 170 -3.15 -1.50 -6.65
N SER A 171 -3.39 -2.78 -6.32
CA SER A 171 -2.51 -3.52 -5.42
C SER A 171 -1.06 -3.58 -5.95
N MET A 172 -0.90 -3.77 -7.27
CA MET A 172 0.42 -3.73 -7.92
C MET A 172 1.06 -2.33 -7.89
N ILE A 173 0.26 -1.27 -8.05
CA ILE A 173 0.76 0.11 -7.93
C ILE A 173 1.16 0.43 -6.48
N VAL A 174 0.42 -0.09 -5.48
CA VAL A 174 0.79 0.05 -4.07
C VAL A 174 2.16 -0.57 -3.81
N ASP A 175 2.41 -1.79 -4.31
CA ASP A 175 3.71 -2.43 -4.18
C ASP A 175 4.82 -1.61 -4.83
N LEU A 176 4.61 -1.20 -6.09
CA LEU A 176 5.59 -0.42 -6.84
C LEU A 176 5.88 0.93 -6.18
N SER A 177 4.86 1.59 -5.62
CA SER A 177 5.00 2.87 -4.90
C SER A 177 5.90 2.74 -3.67
N TYR A 178 5.72 1.70 -2.85
CA TYR A 178 6.60 1.47 -1.69
C TYR A 178 8.01 1.06 -2.09
N GLN A 179 8.16 0.23 -3.13
CA GLN A 179 9.48 -0.13 -3.64
C GLN A 179 10.23 1.08 -4.21
N LEU A 180 9.57 1.93 -5.00
CA LEU A 180 10.15 3.18 -5.48
C LEU A 180 10.53 4.11 -4.34
N SER A 181 9.69 4.20 -3.29
CA SER A 181 9.99 5.00 -2.10
C SER A 181 11.23 4.48 -1.37
N PHE A 182 11.36 3.16 -1.25
CA PHE A 182 12.55 2.51 -0.67
C PHE A 182 13.83 2.84 -1.44
N PHE A 183 13.78 2.83 -2.78
CA PHE A 183 14.93 3.14 -3.63
C PHE A 183 15.14 4.64 -3.90
N ALA A 184 14.19 5.51 -3.53
CA ALA A 184 14.26 6.94 -3.79
C ALA A 184 15.56 7.63 -3.31
N PRO A 185 16.20 7.23 -2.19
CA PRO A 185 17.47 7.81 -1.78
C PRO A 185 18.63 7.59 -2.78
N ALA A 186 18.56 6.55 -3.62
CA ALA A 186 19.57 6.26 -4.64
C ALA A 186 19.60 7.32 -5.74
N ASP A 187 18.44 7.88 -6.06
CA ASP A 187 18.27 8.97 -7.02
C ASP A 187 17.00 9.78 -6.68
N PRO A 188 17.12 10.82 -5.84
CA PRO A 188 15.99 11.64 -5.44
C PRO A 188 15.33 12.40 -6.60
N ALA A 189 16.10 12.71 -7.66
CA ALA A 189 15.61 13.47 -8.80
C ALA A 189 14.79 12.59 -9.76
N GLY A 190 15.25 11.36 -10.04
CA GLY A 190 14.52 10.41 -10.87
C GLY A 190 13.60 9.49 -10.06
N LEU A 191 14.17 8.58 -9.26
CA LEU A 191 13.40 7.60 -8.47
C LEU A 191 12.49 8.28 -7.43
N GLY A 192 12.93 9.37 -6.80
CA GLY A 192 12.08 10.14 -5.89
C GLY A 192 10.84 10.75 -6.57
N GLN A 193 10.99 11.27 -7.80
CA GLN A 193 9.84 11.75 -8.58
C GLN A 193 8.93 10.62 -9.05
N GLN A 194 9.50 9.46 -9.39
CA GLN A 194 8.70 8.26 -9.70
C GLN A 194 7.91 7.77 -8.48
N ALA A 195 8.52 7.77 -7.29
CA ALA A 195 7.84 7.41 -6.04
C ALA A 195 6.64 8.34 -5.77
N LYS A 196 6.84 9.67 -5.87
CA LYS A 196 5.75 10.66 -5.76
C LYS A 196 4.65 10.45 -6.82
N ALA A 197 5.02 10.11 -8.06
CA ALA A 197 4.06 9.83 -9.11
C ALA A 197 3.27 8.54 -8.85
N ALA A 198 3.91 7.49 -8.34
CA ALA A 198 3.28 6.24 -7.95
C ALA A 198 2.34 6.43 -6.75
N GLU A 199 2.73 7.27 -5.78
CA GLU A 199 1.89 7.68 -4.66
C GLU A 199 0.59 8.35 -5.14
N ARG A 200 0.75 9.36 -6.01
CA ARG A 200 -0.41 10.03 -6.61
C ARG A 200 -1.28 9.03 -7.39
N LEU A 201 -0.68 8.11 -8.14
CA LEU A 201 -1.43 7.10 -8.88
C LEU A 201 -2.24 6.19 -7.95
N ARG A 202 -1.62 5.61 -6.91
CA ARG A 202 -2.34 4.74 -5.95
C ARG A 202 -3.43 5.48 -5.19
N SER A 203 -3.22 6.77 -4.88
CA SER A 203 -4.24 7.62 -4.24
C SER A 203 -5.44 7.83 -5.17
N ARG A 204 -5.22 8.17 -6.45
CA ARG A 204 -6.30 8.31 -7.43
C ARG A 204 -7.09 7.02 -7.62
N LEU A 205 -6.40 5.89 -7.69
CA LEU A 205 -7.05 4.58 -7.78
C LEU A 205 -7.82 4.24 -6.50
N GLY A 206 -7.25 4.56 -5.33
CA GLY A 206 -7.92 4.40 -4.03
C GLY A 206 -9.22 5.18 -3.98
N ASN A 207 -9.18 6.47 -4.30
CA ASN A 207 -10.39 7.31 -4.28
C ASN A 207 -11.47 6.80 -5.24
N ALA A 208 -11.09 6.28 -6.42
CA ALA A 208 -12.07 5.71 -7.35
C ALA A 208 -12.73 4.43 -6.82
N ILE A 209 -11.97 3.60 -6.10
CA ILE A 209 -12.44 2.40 -5.42
C ILE A 209 -13.34 2.76 -4.24
N ASP A 210 -12.91 3.70 -3.40
CA ASP A 210 -13.64 4.13 -2.21
C ASP A 210 -15.00 4.71 -2.58
N LEU A 211 -15.05 5.56 -3.61
CA LEU A 211 -16.30 6.05 -4.20
C LEU A 211 -17.19 4.93 -4.76
N GLY A 212 -16.59 3.86 -5.31
CA GLY A 212 -17.32 2.70 -5.81
C GLY A 212 -17.99 1.91 -4.69
N MET A 213 -17.30 1.73 -3.55
CA MET A 213 -17.85 1.08 -2.36
C MET A 213 -19.01 1.89 -1.78
N VAL A 214 -18.86 3.22 -1.68
CA VAL A 214 -19.94 4.11 -1.20
C VAL A 214 -21.16 4.03 -2.11
N ARG A 215 -20.96 3.99 -3.44
CA ARG A 215 -22.07 3.81 -4.38
C ARG A 215 -22.82 2.49 -4.14
N ALA A 216 -22.10 1.41 -3.85
CA ALA A 216 -22.72 0.12 -3.55
C ALA A 216 -23.49 0.19 -2.22
N HIS A 217 -22.89 0.79 -1.18
CA HIS A 217 -23.54 0.97 0.12
C HIS A 217 -24.84 1.80 0.04
N LEU A 218 -24.85 2.88 -0.74
CA LEU A 218 -26.04 3.70 -0.95
C LEU A 218 -27.14 2.97 -1.71
N ALA A 219 -26.79 2.08 -2.64
CA ALA A 219 -27.77 1.29 -3.39
C ALA A 219 -28.53 0.30 -2.48
N GLU A 220 -27.92 -0.12 -1.38
CA GLU A 220 -28.55 -1.00 -0.37
C GLU A 220 -29.41 -0.23 0.64
N ARG A 221 -29.34 1.12 0.68
CA ARG A 221 -30.06 1.99 1.63
C ARG A 221 -30.69 3.21 0.93
N PRO A 222 -31.72 3.02 0.08
CA PRO A 222 -32.26 4.08 -0.77
C PRO A 222 -33.07 5.17 -0.05
N ALA A 223 -33.29 5.08 1.27
CA ALA A 223 -34.18 5.96 2.02
C ALA A 223 -33.51 7.22 2.62
N LEU A 224 -32.32 7.62 2.14
CA LEU A 224 -31.65 8.83 2.63
C LEU A 224 -32.00 10.03 1.73
N ASP A 225 -32.38 11.16 2.34
CA ASP A 225 -32.62 12.40 1.60
C ASP A 225 -31.32 12.88 0.90
N GLY A 226 -31.44 13.33 -0.34
CA GLY A 226 -30.28 13.78 -1.15
C GLY A 226 -29.48 12.67 -1.86
N VAL A 227 -29.91 11.39 -1.75
CA VAL A 227 -29.29 10.26 -2.46
C VAL A 227 -29.28 10.43 -3.97
N ASP A 228 -30.30 11.05 -4.57
CA ASP A 228 -30.37 11.25 -6.02
C ASP A 228 -29.25 12.15 -6.56
N ALA A 229 -28.91 13.21 -5.82
CA ALA A 229 -27.79 14.08 -6.17
C ALA A 229 -26.46 13.34 -6.06
N LEU A 230 -26.26 12.56 -4.98
CA LEU A 230 -25.08 11.72 -4.78
C LEU A 230 -24.93 10.62 -5.84
N ALA A 231 -26.05 10.00 -6.22
CA ALA A 231 -26.10 8.96 -7.25
C ALA A 231 -25.60 9.49 -8.61
N GLN A 232 -25.81 10.78 -8.90
CA GLN A 232 -25.26 11.44 -10.09
C GLN A 232 -23.82 11.94 -9.91
N GLU A 233 -23.46 12.43 -8.72
CA GLU A 233 -22.12 12.97 -8.44
C GLU A 233 -21.03 11.89 -8.40
N ILE A 234 -21.30 10.76 -7.73
CA ILE A 234 -20.30 9.72 -7.47
C ILE A 234 -19.71 9.15 -8.77
N PRO A 235 -20.51 8.76 -9.79
CA PRO A 235 -19.98 8.31 -11.08
C PRO A 235 -19.08 9.34 -11.76
N ARG A 236 -19.43 10.63 -11.71
CA ARG A 236 -18.61 11.73 -12.27
C ARG A 236 -17.26 11.83 -11.54
N LYS A 237 -17.26 11.72 -10.20
CA LYS A 237 -16.01 11.72 -9.40
C LYS A 237 -15.16 10.49 -9.70
N ILE A 238 -15.75 9.29 -9.80
CA ILE A 238 -15.04 8.06 -10.20
C ILE A 238 -14.37 8.25 -11.57
N ALA A 239 -15.11 8.70 -12.58
CA ALA A 239 -14.58 8.93 -13.92
C ALA A 239 -13.42 9.95 -13.92
N LYS A 240 -13.54 11.04 -13.14
CA LYS A 240 -12.48 12.04 -12.95
C LYS A 240 -11.21 11.42 -12.34
N GLN A 241 -11.34 10.59 -11.30
CA GLN A 241 -10.19 9.93 -10.67
C GLN A 241 -9.53 8.93 -11.63
N ARG A 242 -10.31 8.09 -12.32
CA ARG A 242 -9.83 7.13 -13.32
C ARG A 242 -9.09 7.82 -14.48
N ARG A 243 -9.61 8.95 -14.99
CA ARG A 243 -8.94 9.76 -16.02
C ARG A 243 -7.58 10.30 -15.54
N LYS A 244 -7.50 10.81 -14.31
CA LYS A 244 -6.24 11.28 -13.72
C LYS A 244 -5.25 10.12 -13.53
N ALA A 245 -5.74 8.96 -13.07
CA ALA A 245 -4.94 7.75 -12.92
C ALA A 245 -4.35 7.28 -14.26
N ALA A 246 -5.15 7.23 -15.32
CA ALA A 246 -4.68 6.84 -16.66
C ALA A 246 -3.54 7.75 -17.16
N LYS A 247 -3.66 9.08 -17.00
CA LYS A 247 -2.59 10.03 -17.37
C LYS A 247 -1.31 9.81 -16.59
N LEU A 248 -1.41 9.60 -15.26
CA LEU A 248 -0.26 9.31 -14.40
C LEU A 248 0.41 7.98 -14.75
N ALA A 249 -0.38 6.93 -14.99
CA ALA A 249 0.10 5.61 -15.34
C ALA A 249 0.86 5.61 -16.67
N LYS A 250 0.34 6.29 -17.70
CA LYS A 250 1.03 6.43 -19.00
C LYS A 250 2.44 7.00 -18.84
N ARG A 251 2.61 8.00 -17.97
CA ARG A 251 3.91 8.63 -17.69
C ARG A 251 4.83 7.75 -16.83
N LEU A 252 4.32 7.23 -15.71
CA LEU A 252 5.08 6.44 -14.74
C LEU A 252 5.59 5.12 -15.34
N LEU A 253 4.76 4.48 -16.16
CA LEU A 253 4.98 3.14 -16.71
C LEU A 253 5.47 3.16 -18.17
N ALA A 254 5.95 4.34 -18.63
CA ALA A 254 6.40 4.55 -20.01
C ALA A 254 7.66 3.73 -20.35
N ARG A 255 8.61 3.63 -19.41
CA ARG A 255 9.88 2.93 -19.62
C ARG A 255 9.65 1.44 -19.84
N ARG A 256 10.51 0.81 -20.64
CA ARG A 256 10.56 -0.66 -20.72
C ARG A 256 11.07 -1.21 -19.38
N PRO A 257 10.56 -2.36 -18.89
CA PRO A 257 11.00 -2.91 -17.60
C PRO A 257 12.51 -3.16 -17.50
N ARG A 258 13.15 -3.56 -18.61
CA ARG A 258 14.62 -3.72 -18.66
C ARG A 258 15.34 -2.40 -18.37
N ARG A 259 14.90 -1.30 -18.99
CA ARG A 259 15.50 0.03 -18.76
C ARG A 259 15.23 0.53 -17.35
N ALA A 260 14.00 0.37 -16.82
CA ALA A 260 13.70 0.75 -15.44
C ALA A 260 14.57 0.00 -14.41
N GLY A 261 14.90 -1.28 -14.66
CA GLY A 261 15.85 -2.03 -13.83
C GLY A 261 17.30 -1.55 -13.98
N ALA A 262 17.73 -1.21 -15.20
CA ALA A 262 19.06 -0.65 -15.43
C ALA A 262 19.24 0.71 -14.74
N ASP A 263 18.26 1.61 -14.87
CA ASP A 263 18.24 2.92 -14.18
C ASP A 263 18.36 2.74 -12.65
N LEU A 264 17.65 1.75 -12.08
CA LEU A 264 17.74 1.44 -10.66
C LEU A 264 19.13 0.91 -10.27
N ARG A 265 19.69 -0.01 -11.05
CA ARG A 265 21.03 -0.57 -10.79
C ARG A 265 22.08 0.55 -10.76
N GLU A 266 22.07 1.39 -11.78
CA GLU A 266 22.97 2.54 -11.89
C GLU A 266 22.83 3.43 -10.66
N ALA A 267 21.62 3.81 -10.26
CA ALA A 267 21.40 4.62 -9.06
C ALA A 267 21.94 3.95 -7.77
N MET A 268 21.74 2.63 -7.61
CA MET A 268 22.21 1.86 -6.45
C MET A 268 23.74 1.75 -6.38
N GLU A 269 24.42 1.81 -7.52
CA GLU A 269 25.88 1.78 -7.61
C GLU A 269 26.51 3.12 -7.20
N HIS A 270 25.86 4.23 -7.55
CA HIS A 270 26.35 5.58 -7.28
C HIS A 270 26.03 6.09 -5.86
N ARG A 271 24.90 5.69 -5.26
CA ARG A 271 24.49 6.18 -3.93
C ARG A 271 24.17 5.05 -2.94
N PRO A 272 24.69 5.14 -1.70
CA PRO A 272 24.35 4.17 -0.66
C PRO A 272 22.90 4.36 -0.18
N PRO A 273 22.29 3.32 0.41
CA PRO A 273 20.97 3.44 1.00
C PRO A 273 20.96 4.44 2.17
N ARG A 274 19.82 5.08 2.38
CA ARG A 274 19.51 5.90 3.56
C ARG A 274 18.19 5.43 4.15
N ARG A 275 17.98 5.67 5.45
CA ARG A 275 16.70 5.35 6.10
C ARG A 275 15.55 6.03 5.35
N THR A 276 14.61 5.23 4.90
CA THR A 276 13.39 5.72 4.25
C THR A 276 12.27 5.73 5.26
N SER A 277 11.69 6.91 5.51
CA SER A 277 10.42 6.97 6.21
C SER A 277 9.32 6.51 5.25
N PHE A 278 8.66 5.39 5.58
CA PHE A 278 7.35 5.07 5.04
C PHE A 278 6.33 5.95 5.78
N GLY A 279 6.40 7.24 5.43
CA GLY A 279 5.65 8.34 6.02
C GLY A 279 4.25 8.45 5.50
#